data_AF-A0A561BNS8-F1
#
_entry.id   AF-A0A561BNS8-F1
#
_cell.length_a   1.000
_cell.length_b   1.000
_cell.length_c   1.000
_cell.angle_alpha   90.00
_cell.angle_beta   90.00
_cell.angle_gamma   90.00
#
_symmetry.space_group_name_H-M   'P 1'
#
loop_
_entity.id
_entity.type
_entity.pdbx_description
1 polymer ?
#
loop_
_entity_poly.entity_id
_entity_poly.type
_entity_poly.pdbx_seq_one_letter_code
_entity_poly.pdbx_strand_id
1 'polypeptide(L)' 'MDHEQIPGARPERTEWLIRQLRERAASCEDPREQTNLRRSADALVRLATAQRP' A
#
# COMPACT_ATOMS: atom_id res chain seq x y z
N MET A 1 -20.61 -1.69 6.63
CA MET A 1 -19.28 -1.71 6.01
C MET A 1 -18.41 -0.83 6.88
N ASP A 2 -17.47 -1.43 7.61
CA ASP A 2 -16.48 -0.67 8.37
C ASP A 2 -15.61 0.10 7.39
N HIS A 3 -15.75 1.43 7.38
CA HIS A 3 -14.80 2.29 6.70
C HIS A 3 -13.54 2.32 7.55
N GLU A 4 -12.56 1.50 7.19
CA GLU A 4 -11.25 1.51 7.84
C GLU A 4 -10.71 2.95 7.81
N GLN A 5 -10.52 3.56 8.98
CA GLN A 5 -10.15 4.97 9.07
C GLN A 5 -8.72 5.17 8.55
N ILE A 6 -8.56 6.09 7.60
CA ILE A 6 -7.25 6.46 7.08
C ILE A 6 -6.47 7.18 8.19
N PRO A 7 -5.24 6.75 8.53
CA PRO A 7 -4.45 7.42 9.56
C PRO A 7 -4.14 8.88 9.26
N GLY A 8 -3.91 9.66 10.33
CA GLY A 8 -3.72 11.10 10.30
C GLY A 8 -2.31 11.55 9.91
N ALA A 9 -1.27 10.87 10.40
CA ALA A 9 0.10 11.24 10.09
C ALA A 9 0.55 10.70 8.72
N ARG A 10 1.45 11.44 8.04
CA ARG A 10 2.03 11.02 6.76
C ARG A 10 2.69 9.62 6.80
N PRO A 11 3.60 9.30 7.75
CA PRO A 11 4.23 7.97 7.79
C PRO A 11 3.20 6.87 8.01
N GLU A 12 2.28 7.04 8.97
CA GLU A 12 1.21 6.08 9.27
C GLU A 12 0.30 5.84 8.06
N ARG A 13 -0.06 6.90 7.33
CA ARG A 13 -0.86 6.79 6.11
C ARG A 13 -0.12 6.06 5.00
N THR A 14 1.18 6.28 4.86
CA THR A 14 2.00 5.56 3.88
C THR A 14 2.10 4.07 4.22
N GLU A 15 2.32 3.72 5.48
CA GLU A 15 2.35 2.33 5.94
C GLU A 15 0.98 1.65 5.77
N TRP A 16 -0.10 2.35 6.12
CA TRP A 16 -1.46 1.91 5.88
C TRP A 16 -1.74 1.63 4.40
N LEU A 17 -1.37 2.55 3.51
CA LEU A 17 -1.59 2.37 2.06
C LEU A 17 -0.78 1.20 1.50
N ILE A 18 0.46 1.01 1.95
CA ILE A 18 1.29 -0.15 1.57
C ILE A 18 0.60 -1.45 1.97
N ARG A 19 0.05 -1.52 3.20
CA ARG A 19 -0.71 -2.69 3.67
C ARG A 19 -1.95 -2.94 2.81
N GLN A 20 -2.76 -1.91 2.56
CA GLN A 20 -3.99 -2.03 1.77
C GLN A 20 -3.71 -2.55 0.35
N LEU A 21 -2.67 -2.05 -0.31
CA LEU A 21 -2.28 -2.51 -1.64
C LEU A 21 -1.85 -4.00 -1.63
N ARG A 22 -1.13 -4.43 -0.59
CA ARG A 22 -0.70 -5.83 -0.43
C ARG A 22 -1.88 -6.77 -0.17
N GLU A 23 -2.79 -6.37 0.72
CA GLU A 23 -4.01 -7.13 1.02
C GLU A 23 -4.88 -7.27 -0.24
N ARG A 24 -5.12 -6.17 -0.96
CA ARG A 24 -5.86 -6.19 -2.22
C ARG A 24 -5.19 -7.05 -3.28
N ALA A 25 -3.85 -7.02 -3.39
CA ALA A 25 -3.11 -7.86 -4.32
C ALA A 25 -3.22 -9.36 -3.99
N ALA A 26 -3.31 -9.71 -2.71
CA ALA A 26 -3.46 -11.09 -2.25
C ALA A 26 -4.84 -11.69 -2.61
N SER A 27 -5.88 -10.86 -2.65
CA SER A 27 -7.25 -11.27 -3.00
C SER A 27 -7.64 -10.94 -4.45
N CYS A 28 -6.68 -10.55 -5.29
CA CYS A 28 -6.93 -10.16 -6.68
C CYS A 28 -6.80 -11.36 -7.62
N GLU A 29 -7.85 -11.59 -8.42
CA GLU A 29 -7.91 -12.71 -9.38
C GLU A 29 -7.19 -12.39 -10.71
N ASP A 30 -7.18 -11.12 -11.14
CA ASP A 30 -6.46 -10.69 -12.35
C ASP A 30 -4.95 -10.63 -12.07
N PRO A 31 -4.13 -11.47 -12.74
CA PRO A 31 -2.68 -11.46 -12.55
C PRO A 31 -2.01 -10.12 -12.89
N ARG A 32 -2.60 -9.36 -13.82
CA ARG A 32 -2.09 -8.04 -14.21
C ARG A 32 -2.38 -7.02 -13.14
N GLU A 33 -3.61 -6.97 -12.63
CA GLU A 33 -3.97 -6.10 -11.50
C GLU A 33 -3.15 -6.46 -10.26
N GLN A 34 -3.01 -7.74 -9.93
CA GLN A 34 -2.15 -8.20 -8.83
C GLN A 34 -0.71 -7.69 -8.98
N THR A 35 -0.12 -7.81 -10.17
CA THR A 35 1.25 -7.34 -10.45
C THR A 35 1.35 -5.82 -10.28
N ASN A 36 0.37 -5.07 -10.76
CA ASN A 36 0.35 -3.61 -10.62
C ASN A 36 0.26 -3.19 -9.15
N LEU A 37 -0.63 -3.80 -8.37
CA LEU A 37 -0.78 -3.51 -6.95
C LEU A 37 0.50 -3.79 -6.15
N ARG A 38 1.16 -4.92 -6.43
CA ARG A 38 2.46 -5.26 -5.82
C ARG A 38 3.53 -4.23 -6.17
N ARG A 39 3.65 -3.85 -7.45
CA ARG A 39 4.59 -2.81 -7.90
C ARG A 39 4.34 -1.46 -7.23
N SER A 40 3.09 -1.06 -7.09
CA SER A 40 2.71 0.18 -6.39
C SER A 40 3.11 0.14 -4.92
N ALA A 41 2.87 -0.97 -4.22
CA ALA A 41 3.29 -1.15 -2.83
C ALA A 41 4.82 -1.05 -2.69
N ASP A 42 5.57 -1.70 -3.57
CA ASP A 42 7.03 -1.67 -3.56
C ASP A 42 7.60 -0.27 -3.84
N ALA A 43 6.99 0.46 -4.78
CA ALA A 43 7.37 1.84 -5.07
C ALA A 43 7.17 2.75 -3.85
N LEU A 44 6.07 2.58 -3.12
CA LEU A 44 5.80 3.31 -1.88
C LEU A 44 6.80 2.95 -0.77
N VAL A 45 7.18 1.68 -0.63
CA VAL A 45 8.23 1.27 0.32
C VAL A 45 9.56 1.98 0.01
N ARG A 46 9.97 1.99 -1.27
CA ARG A 46 11.20 2.68 -1.70
C ARG A 46 11.14 4.17 -1.41
N LEU A 47 10.01 4.81 -1.74
CA LEU A 47 9.79 6.24 -1.51
C LEU A 47 9.77 6.58 -0.01
N ALA A 48 9.13 5.76 0.83
CA ALA A 48 9.11 5.93 2.27
C ALA A 48 10.52 5.77 2.86
N THR A 49 11.26 4.77 2.40
CA THR A 49 12.65 4.52 2.83
C THR A 49 13.57 5.68 2.46
N ALA A 50 13.46 6.20 1.25
CA ALA A 50 14.27 7.33 0.77
C ALA A 50 13.99 8.65 1.51
N GLN A 51 12.84 8.76 2.19
CA GLN A 51 12.44 9.95 2.95
C GLN A 51 12.70 9.81 4.46
N ARG A 52 13.23 8.67 4.92
CA ARG A 52 13.67 8.55 6.32
C ARG A 52 14.94 9.38 6.49
N PRO A 53 15.00 10.23 7.54
CA PRO A 53 16.19 11.03 7.85
C PRO A 53 17.38 10.16 8.26
#